data_AF-A0A956MUX8-F1
#
_entry.id   AF-A0A956MUX8-F1
#
_cell.length_a   1.000
_cell.length_b   1.000
_cell.length_c   1.000
_cell.angle_alpha   90.00
_cell.angle_beta   90.00
_cell.angle_gamma   90.00
#
_symmetry.space_group_name_H-M   'P 1'
#
loop_
_entity.id
_entity.type
_entity.pdbx_description
1 polymer ?
#
loop_
_entity_poly.entity_id
_entity_poly.type
_entity_poly.pdbx_seq_one_letter_code
_entity_poly.pdbx_strand_id
1 'polypeptide(L)'
;MAFFAIFLSVAIVFSGVQITKFSLEPGYNQVTVRWEVQGEADVKGYEVQRGLNERDFSKVAFVDFKQSVGTTNRYEYIDQSVFKQQNANGRTYYYRLKVTRNNGSFEYSKAENVTPTISSARQTWGSIKAMFR
;
A
#
# COMPACT_ATOMS: atom_id res chain seq x y z
N MET A 1 -10.28 59.11 -13.21
CA MET A 1 -11.02 57.86 -12.87
C MET A 1 -10.00 56.73 -12.81
N ALA A 2 -9.70 56.22 -11.62
CA ALA A 2 -8.72 55.15 -11.44
C ALA A 2 -9.43 53.80 -11.46
N PHE A 3 -9.06 52.93 -12.39
CA PHE A 3 -9.56 51.56 -12.46
C PHE A 3 -8.81 50.70 -11.44
N PHE A 4 -9.55 50.13 -10.48
CA PHE A 4 -9.02 49.18 -9.51
C PHE A 4 -9.19 47.77 -10.09
N ALA A 5 -8.08 47.12 -10.45
CA ALA A 5 -8.09 45.72 -10.88
C ALA A 5 -8.15 44.81 -9.65
N ILE A 6 -9.29 44.14 -9.45
CA ILE A 6 -9.43 43.10 -8.42
C ILE A 6 -8.82 41.81 -8.97
N PHE A 7 -7.66 41.43 -8.43
CA PHE A 7 -7.09 40.11 -8.66
C PHE A 7 -7.82 39.10 -7.77
N LEU A 8 -8.72 38.32 -8.37
CA LEU A 8 -9.35 37.18 -7.70
C LEU A 8 -8.35 36.02 -7.70
N SER A 9 -7.63 35.84 -6.58
CA SER A 9 -6.83 34.63 -6.36
C SER A 9 -7.76 33.46 -6.06
N VAL A 10 -8.00 32.61 -7.06
CA VAL A 10 -8.64 31.30 -6.82
C VAL A 10 -7.63 30.45 -6.05
N ALA A 11 -7.87 30.26 -4.75
CA ALA A 11 -7.18 29.23 -3.98
C ALA A 11 -7.70 27.87 -4.46
N ILE A 12 -6.87 27.13 -5.18
CA ILE A 12 -7.17 25.74 -5.53
C ILE A 12 -7.12 24.95 -4.23
N VAL A 13 -8.29 24.65 -3.65
CA VAL A 13 -8.38 23.74 -2.51
C VAL A 13 -8.03 22.35 -3.05
N PHE A 14 -6.85 21.85 -2.70
CA PHE A 14 -6.38 20.53 -3.11
C PHE A 14 -7.25 19.47 -2.39
N SER A 15 -8.41 19.15 -2.96
CA SER A 15 -9.28 18.05 -2.51
C SER A 15 -8.71 16.72 -3.00
N GLY A 16 -7.54 16.37 -2.45
CA GLY A 16 -6.82 15.15 -2.77
C GLY A 16 -6.74 14.23 -1.55
N VAL A 17 -6.69 12.93 -1.83
CA VAL A 17 -6.36 11.91 -0.84
C VAL A 17 -4.94 12.14 -0.32
N GLN A 18 -4.77 12.17 0.99
CA GLN A 18 -3.46 12.30 1.63
C GLN A 18 -3.19 11.10 2.51
N ILE A 19 -2.11 10.37 2.22
CA ILE A 19 -1.63 9.29 3.09
C ILE A 19 -0.83 9.92 4.23
N THR A 20 -1.41 9.95 5.42
CA THR A 20 -0.79 10.56 6.61
C THR A 20 0.17 9.60 7.30
N LYS A 21 -0.06 8.29 7.19
CA LYS A 21 0.81 7.26 7.75
C LYS A 21 0.84 6.05 6.84
N PHE A 22 2.02 5.48 6.67
CA PHE A 22 2.24 4.18 6.05
C PHE A 22 3.28 3.42 6.86
N SER A 23 2.96 2.21 7.29
CA SER A 23 3.83 1.43 8.17
C SER A 23 3.73 -0.07 7.90
N LEU A 24 4.86 -0.75 8.06
CA LEU A 24 4.99 -2.18 7.87
C LEU A 24 5.41 -2.82 9.20
N GLU A 25 4.68 -3.83 9.64
CA GLU A 25 5.01 -4.60 10.83
C GLU A 25 5.39 -6.02 10.42
N PRO A 26 6.66 -6.44 10.64
CA PRO A 26 7.06 -7.81 10.38
C PRO A 26 6.43 -8.76 11.39
N GLY A 27 5.86 -9.86 10.90
CA GLY A 27 5.37 -10.95 11.71
C GLY A 27 5.98 -12.29 11.30
N TYR A 28 5.50 -13.37 11.92
CA TYR A 28 5.92 -14.72 11.57
C TYR A 28 5.20 -15.17 10.29
N ASN A 29 5.96 -15.43 9.22
CA ASN A 29 5.44 -15.78 7.88
C ASN A 29 4.46 -14.76 7.29
N GLN A 30 4.49 -13.51 7.76
CA GLN A 30 3.58 -12.46 7.30
C GLN A 30 4.18 -11.07 7.48
N VAL A 31 3.61 -10.11 6.75
CA VAL A 31 3.82 -8.67 6.98
C VAL A 31 2.46 -8.02 7.13
N THR A 32 2.26 -7.24 8.19
CA THR A 32 1.05 -6.42 8.36
C THR A 32 1.33 -5.04 7.80
N VAL A 33 0.58 -4.66 6.77
CA VAL A 33 0.66 -3.37 6.08
C VAL A 33 -0.47 -2.48 6.60
N ARG A 34 -0.13 -1.32 7.15
CA ARG A 34 -1.11 -0.36 7.69
C ARG A 34 -0.94 1.00 7.06
N TRP A 35 -2.05 1.67 6.79
CA TRP A 35 -2.05 3.06 6.38
C TRP A 35 -3.20 3.85 6.95
N GLU A 36 -2.95 5.15 7.07
CA GLU A 36 -3.93 6.15 7.45
C GLU A 36 -4.01 7.21 6.35
N VAL A 37 -5.23 7.64 6.07
CA VAL A 37 -5.53 8.58 4.99
C VAL A 37 -6.53 9.63 5.45
N GLN A 38 -6.39 10.83 4.91
CA GLN A 38 -7.31 11.94 5.08
C GLN A 38 -7.77 12.44 3.72
N GLY A 39 -8.98 13.01 3.67
CA GLY A 39 -9.49 13.66 2.46
C GLY A 39 -9.66 12.69 1.27
N GLU A 40 -10.20 11.50 1.49
CA GLU A 40 -10.40 10.44 0.48
C GLU A 40 -11.49 10.76 -0.56
N ALA A 41 -11.50 11.98 -1.10
CA ALA A 41 -12.40 12.38 -2.17
C ALA A 41 -12.05 11.62 -3.47
N ASP A 42 -13.07 11.03 -4.09
CA ASP A 42 -12.97 10.31 -5.37
C ASP A 42 -12.01 9.10 -5.37
N VAL A 43 -11.78 8.48 -4.19
CA VAL A 43 -10.95 7.27 -4.09
C VAL A 43 -11.81 6.04 -4.37
N LYS A 44 -11.33 5.18 -5.28
CA LYS A 44 -11.90 3.84 -5.52
C LYS A 44 -11.36 2.82 -4.52
N GLY A 45 -10.06 2.88 -4.25
CA GLY A 45 -9.41 2.00 -3.30
C GLY A 45 -7.89 2.01 -3.42
N TYR A 46 -7.28 1.07 -2.74
CA TYR A 46 -5.85 0.98 -2.50
C TYR A 46 -5.31 -0.34 -3.01
N GLU A 47 -4.44 -0.28 -4.00
CA GLU A 47 -3.67 -1.44 -4.40
C GLU A 47 -2.41 -1.54 -3.57
N VAL A 48 -2.32 -2.58 -2.75
CA VAL A 48 -1.11 -2.92 -2.02
C VAL A 48 -0.18 -3.62 -2.99
N GLN A 49 1.00 -3.04 -3.20
CA GLN A 49 2.01 -3.60 -4.08
C GLN A 49 3.27 -3.98 -3.30
N ARG A 50 3.89 -5.09 -3.71
CA ARG A 50 5.13 -5.62 -3.14
C ARG A 50 6.18 -5.86 -4.21
N GLY A 51 7.41 -5.51 -3.90
CA GLY A 51 8.60 -5.71 -4.72
C GLY A 51 9.76 -6.33 -3.93
N LEU A 52 10.80 -6.72 -4.67
CA LEU A 52 12.10 -7.13 -4.11
C LEU A 52 13.13 -6.00 -4.12
N ASN A 53 12.76 -4.86 -4.70
CA ASN A 53 13.57 -3.66 -4.78
C ASN A 53 12.60 -2.45 -4.85
N GLU A 54 13.16 -1.25 -4.95
CA GLU A 54 12.39 0.01 -5.00
C GLU A 54 11.80 0.35 -6.38
N ARG A 55 11.92 -0.53 -7.37
CA ARG A 55 11.54 -0.27 -8.77
C ARG A 55 10.40 -1.18 -9.24
N ASP A 56 10.56 -2.48 -8.99
CA ASP A 56 9.71 -3.54 -9.53
C ASP A 56 8.70 -3.98 -8.49
N PHE A 57 7.47 -3.50 -8.65
CA PHE A 57 6.36 -3.81 -7.76
C PHE A 57 5.28 -4.60 -8.48
N SER A 58 4.72 -5.59 -7.77
CA SER A 58 3.59 -6.40 -8.20
C SER A 58 2.43 -6.24 -7.23
N LYS A 59 1.20 -6.28 -7.73
CA LYS A 59 0.00 -6.27 -6.90
C LYS A 59 -0.04 -7.52 -6.01
N VAL A 60 -0.25 -7.32 -4.71
CA VAL A 60 -0.55 -8.41 -3.76
C VAL A 60 -2.00 -8.38 -3.29
N ALA A 61 -2.62 -7.20 -3.21
CA ALA A 61 -4.03 -7.06 -2.84
C ALA A 61 -4.63 -5.76 -3.39
N PHE A 62 -5.96 -5.72 -3.41
CA PHE A 62 -6.73 -4.49 -3.55
C PHE A 62 -7.65 -4.38 -2.33
N VAL A 63 -7.64 -3.21 -1.68
CA VAL A 63 -8.50 -2.90 -0.55
C VAL A 63 -9.40 -1.75 -0.96
N ASP A 64 -10.70 -2.00 -1.01
CA ASP A 64 -11.68 -0.99 -1.36
C ASP A 64 -11.65 0.17 -0.36
N PHE A 65 -12.00 1.36 -0.85
CA PHE A 65 -12.17 2.51 0.04
C PHE A 65 -13.28 2.20 1.07
N LYS A 66 -13.12 2.71 2.29
CA LYS A 66 -14.16 2.67 3.31
C LYS A 66 -14.96 3.95 3.24
N GLN A 67 -16.27 3.83 3.08
CA GLN A 67 -17.16 4.97 3.28
C GLN A 67 -17.18 5.29 4.77
N SER A 68 -16.71 6.47 5.15
CA SER A 68 -16.60 6.88 6.54
C SER A 68 -17.01 8.34 6.70
N VAL A 69 -17.63 8.63 7.84
CA VAL A 69 -18.12 9.96 8.22
C VAL A 69 -17.00 10.77 8.92
N GLY A 70 -15.87 10.13 9.25
CA GLY A 70 -14.72 10.77 9.88
C GLY A 70 -13.73 11.40 8.89
N THR A 71 -12.85 12.27 9.41
CA THR A 71 -11.81 12.95 8.60
C THR A 71 -10.60 12.06 8.28
N THR A 72 -10.35 11.02 9.09
CA THR A 72 -9.22 10.09 8.93
C THR A 72 -9.69 8.65 8.92
N ASN A 73 -9.26 7.87 7.94
CA ASN A 73 -9.57 6.46 7.83
C ASN A 73 -8.31 5.60 7.94
N ARG A 74 -8.47 4.44 8.58
CA ARG A 74 -7.40 3.48 8.85
C ARG A 74 -7.68 2.17 8.15
N TYR A 75 -6.63 1.61 7.56
CA TYR A 75 -6.67 0.40 6.79
C TYR A 75 -5.56 -0.56 7.23
N GLU A 76 -5.83 -1.84 7.07
CA GLU A 76 -4.89 -2.92 7.37
C GLU A 76 -5.02 -4.01 6.32
N TYR A 77 -3.89 -4.55 5.89
CA TYR A 77 -3.79 -5.74 5.07
C TYR A 77 -2.68 -6.64 5.59
N ILE A 78 -2.94 -7.94 5.71
CA ILE A 78 -1.96 -8.93 6.18
C ILE A 78 -1.46 -9.72 4.97
N ASP A 79 -0.22 -9.47 4.56
CA ASP A 79 0.43 -10.23 3.49
C ASP A 79 1.03 -11.53 4.02
N GLN A 80 0.25 -12.60 3.95
CA GLN A 80 0.71 -13.95 4.27
C GLN A 80 1.39 -14.64 3.09
N SER A 81 1.56 -13.99 1.93
CA SER A 81 2.16 -14.63 0.75
C SER A 81 3.69 -14.57 0.74
N VAL A 82 4.31 -13.88 1.70
CA VAL A 82 5.77 -13.64 1.80
C VAL A 82 6.60 -14.93 1.89
N PHE A 83 6.02 -16.04 2.37
CA PHE A 83 6.74 -17.32 2.47
C PHE A 83 6.80 -18.10 1.14
N LYS A 84 5.98 -17.73 0.14
CA LYS A 84 5.83 -18.51 -1.11
C LYS A 84 7.05 -18.42 -2.03
N GLN A 85 7.93 -17.43 -1.82
CA GLN A 85 9.13 -17.30 -2.63
C GLN A 85 10.27 -18.18 -2.11
N GLN A 86 11.03 -18.77 -3.04
CA GLN A 86 12.25 -19.49 -2.70
C GLN A 86 13.22 -18.57 -1.98
N ASN A 87 13.89 -19.04 -0.92
CA ASN A 87 14.82 -18.26 -0.10
C ASN A 87 14.20 -16.97 0.48
N ALA A 88 12.95 -17.06 0.96
CA ALA A 88 12.27 -15.94 1.62
C ALA A 88 12.79 -15.63 3.05
N ASN A 89 13.58 -16.51 3.66
CA ASN A 89 14.15 -16.24 4.97
C ASN A 89 15.22 -15.13 4.90
N GLY A 90 15.15 -14.17 5.84
CA GLY A 90 16.04 -13.00 5.86
C GLY A 90 15.87 -12.03 4.68
N ARG A 91 14.82 -12.20 3.87
CA ARG A 91 14.57 -11.38 2.68
C ARG A 91 13.87 -10.08 3.05
N THR A 92 14.44 -8.97 2.59
CA THR A 92 13.79 -7.67 2.63
C THR A 92 12.77 -7.54 1.50
N TYR A 93 11.56 -7.10 1.84
CA TYR A 93 10.50 -6.78 0.91
C TYR A 93 10.22 -5.28 0.92
N TYR A 94 9.86 -4.76 -0.24
CA TYR A 94 9.46 -3.37 -0.40
C TYR A 94 7.96 -3.31 -0.65
N TYR A 95 7.27 -2.41 0.02
CA TYR A 95 5.83 -2.19 -0.16
C TYR A 95 5.56 -0.74 -0.49
N ARG A 96 4.53 -0.52 -1.30
CA ARG A 96 3.93 0.79 -1.53
C ARG A 96 2.43 0.64 -1.77
N LEU A 97 1.72 1.74 -1.64
CA LEU A 97 0.32 1.84 -2.02
C LEU A 97 0.24 2.52 -3.38
N LYS A 98 -0.65 2.00 -4.23
CA LYS A 98 -1.17 2.71 -5.38
C LYS A 98 -2.62 3.07 -5.08
N VAL A 99 -2.87 4.36 -4.85
CA VAL A 99 -4.22 4.89 -4.67
C VAL A 99 -4.85 5.02 -6.04
N THR A 100 -5.99 4.38 -6.26
CA THR A 100 -6.72 4.45 -7.52
C THR A 100 -7.99 5.27 -7.30
N ARG A 101 -8.22 6.26 -8.16
CA ARG A 101 -9.44 7.09 -8.14
C ARG A 101 -10.54 6.48 -9.02
N ASN A 102 -11.79 6.94 -8.87
CA ASN A 102 -12.90 6.40 -9.68
C ASN A 102 -12.75 6.74 -11.17
N ASN A 103 -12.09 7.86 -11.49
CA ASN A 103 -11.75 8.24 -12.87
C ASN A 103 -10.59 7.42 -13.49
N GLY A 104 -10.02 6.46 -12.76
CA GLY A 104 -8.93 5.61 -13.23
C GLY A 104 -7.52 6.19 -13.07
N SER A 105 -7.39 7.47 -12.70
CA SER A 105 -6.09 8.05 -12.32
C SER A 105 -5.56 7.41 -11.03
N PHE A 106 -4.25 7.48 -10.82
CA PHE A 106 -3.62 6.89 -9.66
C PHE A 106 -2.43 7.70 -9.17
N GLU A 107 -2.13 7.54 -7.89
CA GLU A 107 -0.99 8.13 -7.20
C GLU A 107 -0.30 7.05 -6.35
N TYR A 108 1.01 7.13 -6.19
CA TYR A 108 1.78 6.18 -5.38
C TYR A 108 2.21 6.80 -4.04
N SER A 109 2.21 5.99 -2.99
CA SER A 109 2.91 6.34 -1.75
C SER A 109 4.42 6.26 -1.93
N LYS A 110 5.16 6.79 -0.95
CA LYS A 110 6.55 6.37 -0.74
C LYS A 110 6.60 4.86 -0.50
N ALA A 111 7.67 4.24 -0.96
CA ALA A 111 7.94 2.84 -0.68
C ALA A 111 8.63 2.71 0.68
N GLU A 112 8.20 1.73 1.45
CA GLU A 112 8.83 1.34 2.72
C GLU A 112 9.29 -0.11 2.61
N ASN A 113 10.28 -0.50 3.43
CA ASN A 113 10.83 -1.84 3.40
C ASN A 113 10.76 -2.54 4.76
N VAL A 114 10.75 -3.86 4.73
CA VAL A 114 10.64 -4.70 5.93
C VAL A 114 11.19 -6.10 5.68
N THR A 115 11.77 -6.72 6.71
CA THR A 115 12.30 -8.08 6.66
C THR A 115 11.53 -8.96 7.66
N PRO A 116 10.53 -9.74 7.21
CA PRO A 116 9.77 -10.63 8.09
C PRO A 116 10.56 -11.89 8.44
N THR A 117 10.18 -12.51 9.56
CA THR A 117 10.72 -13.82 9.95
C THR A 117 9.96 -14.92 9.21
N ILE A 118 10.65 -15.68 8.35
CA ILE A 118 10.05 -16.80 7.61
C ILE A 118 10.51 -18.13 8.22
N SER A 119 9.55 -18.97 8.56
CA SER A 119 9.83 -20.32 9.07
C SER A 119 10.34 -21.22 7.95
N SER A 120 11.48 -21.87 8.18
CA SER A 120 12.05 -22.86 7.25
C SER A 120 11.13 -24.08 7.04
N ALA A 121 10.40 -24.50 8.07
CA ALA A 121 9.48 -25.64 7.99
C ALA A 121 8.37 -25.44 6.93
N ARG A 122 7.75 -24.26 6.86
CA ARG A 122 6.66 -23.99 5.90
C ARG A 122 7.16 -23.88 4.45
N GLN A 123 8.44 -23.57 4.26
CA GLN A 123 9.08 -23.56 2.93
C GLN A 123 9.31 -24.99 2.40
N THR A 124 9.72 -25.94 3.26
CA THR A 124 10.01 -27.31 2.84
C THR A 124 8.76 -28.16 2.61
N TRP A 125 7.65 -27.90 3.31
CA TRP A 125 6.38 -28.60 3.05
C TRP A 125 5.86 -28.40 1.62
N GLY A 126 6.05 -27.20 1.05
CA GLY A 126 5.65 -26.91 -0.33
C GLY A 126 6.49 -27.64 -1.36
N SER A 127 7.81 -27.75 -1.14
CA SER A 127 8.72 -28.48 -2.05
C SER A 127 8.54 -29.98 -1.94
N ILE A 128 8.39 -30.54 -0.74
CA ILE A 128 8.17 -31.98 -0.51
C ILE A 128 6.89 -32.45 -1.19
N LYS A 129 5.78 -31.71 -1.04
CA LYS A 129 4.50 -32.04 -1.72
C LYS A 129 4.59 -31.92 -3.25
N ALA A 130 5.62 -31.27 -3.79
CA ALA A 130 5.88 -31.22 -5.22
C ALA A 130 6.65 -32.42 -5.77
N MET A 131 7.29 -33.22 -4.91
CA MET A 131 8.10 -34.37 -5.31
C MET A 131 7.31 -35.68 -5.40
N PHE A 132 6.12 -35.74 -4.82
CA PHE A 132 5.26 -36.94 -4.78
C PHE A 132 4.06 -36.83 -5.74
N ARG A 133 4.23 -36.10 -6.84
CA ARG A 133 3.25 -35.96 -7.92
C ARG A 133 3.90 -36.28 -9.25
#